data_AF-A0A522DXR3-F1
#
_entry.id   AF-A0A522DXR3-F1
#
_cell.length_a   1.000
_cell.length_b   1.000
_cell.length_c   1.000
_cell.angle_alpha   90.00
_cell.angle_beta   90.00
_cell.angle_gamma   90.00
#
_symmetry.space_group_name_H-M   'P 1'
#
loop_
_entity.id
_entity.type
_entity.pdbx_description
1 polymer ?
#
loop_
_entity_poly.entity_id
_entity_poly.type
_entity_poly.pdbx_seq_one_letter_code
_entity_poly.pdbx_strand_id
1 'polypeptide(L)'
;MELKRISKWIVITGTLVIWAIKFGIRPNYDGGQPLTFFFGIAPNLLGSFLIPFGAYWFFSGREYLLARIFRIHSVSDLRLVCFMGLGLLIINEYLQLIPFFGRTFDYFDLLFSVIGLTVSYFVFSGVYARFMYRYYPD
;
A
#
# COMPACT_ATOMS: atom_id res chain seq x y z
N MET A 1 -11.40 -17.34 -4.37
CA MET A 1 -11.96 -16.17 -5.09
C MET A 1 -12.36 -15.02 -4.15
N GLU A 2 -12.82 -15.30 -2.92
CA GLU A 2 -13.24 -14.26 -1.97
C GLU A 2 -12.11 -13.31 -1.55
N LEU A 3 -10.93 -13.84 -1.18
CA LEU A 3 -9.78 -12.99 -0.81
C LEU A 3 -9.40 -12.01 -1.92
N LYS A 4 -9.42 -12.45 -3.18
CA LYS A 4 -9.15 -11.58 -4.34
C LYS A 4 -10.20 -10.47 -4.47
N ARG A 5 -11.47 -10.76 -4.15
CA ARG A 5 -12.56 -9.78 -4.16
C ARG A 5 -12.42 -8.77 -3.01
N ILE A 6 -12.06 -9.22 -1.82
CA ILE A 6 -11.80 -8.37 -0.66
C ILE A 6 -10.62 -7.45 -0.96
N SER A 7 -9.50 -8.01 -1.42
CA SER A 7 -8.31 -7.23 -1.80
C SER A 7 -8.64 -6.21 -2.88
N LYS A 8 -9.43 -6.57 -3.90
CA LYS A 8 -9.91 -5.64 -4.92
C LYS A 8 -10.64 -4.44 -4.30
N TRP A 9 -11.61 -4.67 -3.42
CA TRP A 9 -12.39 -3.59 -2.81
C TRP A 9 -11.55 -2.74 -1.85
N ILE A 10 -10.67 -3.35 -1.06
CA ILE A 10 -9.73 -2.62 -0.18
C ILE A 10 -8.85 -1.68 -1.00
N VAL A 11 -8.30 -2.17 -2.12
CA VAL A 11 -7.45 -1.36 -3.00
C VAL A 11 -8.24 -0.23 -3.65
N ILE A 12 -9.40 -0.52 -4.24
CA ILE A 12 -10.23 0.52 -4.89
C ILE A 12 -10.61 1.60 -3.87
N THR A 13 -11.16 1.22 -2.71
CA THR A 13 -11.58 2.17 -1.68
C THR A 13 -10.39 2.96 -1.17
N GLY A 14 -9.28 2.29 -0.85
CA GLY A 14 -8.07 2.95 -0.37
C GLY A 14 -7.48 3.92 -1.40
N THR A 15 -7.42 3.56 -2.69
CA THR A 15 -6.97 4.46 -3.76
C THR A 15 -7.87 5.68 -3.89
N LEU A 16 -9.20 5.49 -3.82
CA LEU A 16 -10.14 6.62 -3.85
C LEU A 16 -9.94 7.57 -2.66
N VAL A 17 -9.70 7.05 -1.46
CA VAL A 17 -9.40 7.86 -0.27
C VAL A 17 -8.08 8.61 -0.45
N ILE A 18 -7.03 7.95 -0.95
CA ILE A 18 -5.73 8.59 -1.23
C ILE A 18 -5.91 9.73 -2.23
N TRP A 19 -6.67 9.52 -3.31
CA TRP A 19 -6.95 10.54 -4.32
C TRP A 19 -7.76 11.70 -3.76
N ALA A 20 -8.79 11.41 -2.96
CA ALA A 20 -9.58 12.44 -2.30
C ALA A 20 -8.70 13.32 -1.39
N ILE A 21 -7.75 12.72 -0.65
CA ILE A 21 -6.81 13.48 0.18
C ILE A 21 -5.84 14.28 -0.69
N LYS A 22 -5.17 13.65 -1.67
CA LYS A 22 -4.12 14.29 -2.48
C LYS A 22 -4.65 15.41 -3.38
N PHE A 23 -5.79 15.20 -4.02
CA PHE A 23 -6.30 16.11 -5.05
C PHE A 23 -7.54 16.91 -4.61
N GLY A 24 -8.31 16.40 -3.65
CA GLY A 24 -9.50 17.07 -3.15
C GLY A 24 -9.21 17.95 -1.93
N ILE A 25 -8.68 17.35 -0.86
CA ILE A 25 -8.52 18.03 0.42
C ILE A 25 -7.26 18.89 0.43
N ARG A 26 -6.09 18.28 0.19
CA ARG A 26 -4.79 18.92 0.38
C ARG A 26 -4.60 20.24 -0.40
N PRO A 27 -5.04 20.39 -1.66
CA PRO A 27 -4.88 21.66 -2.38
C PRO A 27 -5.78 22.79 -1.88
N ASN A 28 -6.89 22.45 -1.22
CA ASN A 28 -7.91 23.41 -0.80
C ASN A 28 -7.88 23.66 0.72
N TYR A 29 -6.88 23.13 1.43
CA TYR A 29 -6.83 23.14 2.89
C TYR A 29 -5.65 23.96 3.42
N ASP A 30 -5.94 25.19 3.84
CA ASP A 30 -5.00 26.08 4.55
C ASP A 30 -5.06 25.92 6.09
N GLY A 31 -5.86 24.95 6.57
CA GLY A 31 -6.23 24.86 7.98
C GLY A 31 -5.15 24.27 8.89
N GLY A 32 -4.40 25.12 9.59
CA GLY A 32 -3.64 24.79 10.82
C GLY A 32 -2.53 23.73 10.70
N GLN A 33 -1.44 23.93 11.46
CA GLN A 33 -0.24 23.07 11.37
C GLN A 33 -0.46 21.55 11.61
N PRO A 34 -1.32 21.07 12.53
CA PRO A 34 -1.40 19.62 12.80
C PRO A 34 -2.17 18.83 11.74
N LEU A 35 -3.28 19.38 11.21
CA LEU A 35 -4.08 18.68 10.19
C LEU A 35 -3.37 18.62 8.85
N THR A 36 -2.66 19.69 8.48
CA THR A 36 -1.81 19.72 7.28
C THR A 36 -0.72 18.64 7.33
N PHE A 37 -0.13 18.40 8.50
CA PHE A 37 0.82 17.30 8.69
C PHE A 37 0.17 15.94 8.46
N PHE A 38 -0.97 15.65 9.11
CA PHE A 38 -1.68 14.38 8.94
C PHE A 38 -2.09 14.11 7.48
N PHE A 39 -2.62 15.12 6.78
CA PHE A 39 -2.95 15.00 5.36
C PHE A 39 -1.71 14.89 4.45
N GLY A 40 -0.55 15.35 4.92
CA GLY A 40 0.74 15.17 4.27
C GLY A 40 1.16 13.70 4.22
N ILE A 41 1.08 13.02 5.36
CA ILE A 41 1.56 11.64 5.57
C ILE A 41 0.53 10.55 5.25
N ALA A 42 -0.77 10.85 5.37
CA ALA A 42 -1.84 9.86 5.21
C ALA A 42 -1.83 9.15 3.86
N PRO A 43 -1.56 9.82 2.71
CA PRO A 43 -1.46 9.15 1.42
C PRO A 43 -0.38 8.06 1.38
N ASN A 44 0.76 8.28 2.03
CA ASN A 44 1.87 7.34 2.06
C ASN A 44 1.59 6.19 3.04
N LEU A 45 1.02 6.47 4.22
CA LEU A 45 0.57 5.45 5.16
C LEU A 45 -0.47 4.50 4.53
N LEU A 46 -1.49 5.08 3.87
CA LEU A 46 -2.53 4.31 3.20
C LEU A 46 -1.98 3.61 1.97
N GLY A 47 -1.18 4.30 1.15
CA GLY A 47 -0.58 3.73 -0.06
C GLY A 47 0.27 2.51 0.26
N SER A 48 1.12 2.61 1.28
CA SER A 48 1.97 1.51 1.74
C SER A 48 1.14 0.36 2.33
N PHE A 49 0.06 0.68 3.05
CA PHE A 49 -0.86 -0.32 3.58
C PHE A 49 -1.54 -1.14 2.47
N LEU A 50 -1.83 -0.55 1.32
CA LEU A 50 -2.54 -1.24 0.23
C LEU A 50 -1.66 -2.19 -0.58
N ILE A 51 -0.33 -2.13 -0.44
CA ILE A 51 0.62 -2.85 -1.30
C ILE A 51 0.36 -4.36 -1.39
N PRO A 52 0.30 -5.14 -0.29
CA PRO A 52 0.10 -6.59 -0.41
C PRO A 52 -1.31 -6.94 -0.90
N PHE A 53 -2.33 -6.14 -0.60
CA PHE A 53 -3.67 -6.30 -1.15
C PHE A 53 -3.68 -6.05 -2.67
N GLY A 54 -3.00 -5.01 -3.13
CA GLY A 54 -2.79 -4.70 -4.54
C GLY A 54 -2.07 -5.82 -5.26
N ALA A 55 -0.93 -6.26 -4.73
CA ALA A 55 -0.16 -7.36 -5.30
C ALA A 55 -1.01 -8.63 -5.42
N TYR A 56 -1.75 -9.00 -4.37
CA TYR A 56 -2.64 -10.15 -4.43
C TYR A 56 -3.74 -9.99 -5.48
N TRP A 57 -4.38 -8.82 -5.57
CA TRP A 57 -5.44 -8.60 -6.54
C TRP A 57 -4.93 -8.65 -8.00
N PHE A 58 -3.82 -7.95 -8.29
CA PHE A 58 -3.29 -7.82 -9.65
C PHE A 58 -2.58 -9.09 -10.14
N PHE A 59 -1.88 -9.80 -9.26
CA PHE A 59 -1.00 -10.90 -9.66
C PHE A 59 -1.54 -12.30 -9.34
N SER A 60 -2.54 -12.42 -8.45
CA SER A 60 -3.15 -13.73 -8.16
C SER A 60 -3.87 -14.31 -9.38
N GLY A 61 -3.44 -15.50 -9.80
CA GLY A 61 -4.02 -16.24 -10.94
C GLY A 61 -3.60 -15.72 -12.32
N ARG A 62 -2.44 -15.04 -12.43
CA ARG A 62 -1.88 -14.59 -13.71
C ARG A 62 -0.49 -15.18 -13.92
N GLU A 63 -0.08 -15.36 -15.18
CA GLU A 63 1.14 -16.11 -15.53
C GLU A 63 2.29 -15.29 -16.14
N TYR A 64 2.12 -13.99 -16.36
CA TYR A 64 3.23 -13.14 -16.87
C TYR A 64 4.35 -12.96 -15.82
N LEU A 65 5.54 -12.58 -16.27
CA LEU A 65 6.77 -12.54 -15.44
C LEU A 65 6.60 -11.76 -14.12
N LEU A 66 6.03 -10.55 -14.18
CA LEU A 66 5.72 -9.77 -12.98
C LEU A 66 4.75 -10.50 -12.03
N ALA A 67 3.74 -11.18 -12.57
CA ALA A 67 2.80 -11.94 -11.76
C ALA A 67 3.45 -13.12 -11.06
N ARG A 68 4.51 -13.71 -11.65
CA ARG A 68 5.29 -14.78 -11.00
C ARG A 68 6.11 -14.25 -9.81
N ILE A 69 6.71 -13.06 -9.93
CA ILE A 69 7.55 -12.46 -8.88
C ILE A 69 6.70 -11.97 -7.70
N PHE A 70 5.56 -11.33 -7.97
CA PHE A 70 4.70 -10.73 -6.95
C PHE A 70 3.55 -11.65 -6.50
N ARG A 71 3.61 -12.93 -6.84
CA ARG A 71 2.58 -13.90 -6.44
C ARG A 71 2.73 -14.24 -4.96
N ILE A 72 1.70 -13.98 -4.17
CA ILE A 72 1.72 -14.32 -2.75
C ILE A 72 1.10 -15.71 -2.57
N HIS A 73 1.95 -16.73 -2.37
CA HIS A 73 1.54 -18.09 -1.97
C HIS A 73 2.00 -18.45 -0.56
N SER A 74 3.08 -17.81 -0.09
CA SER A 74 3.68 -18.04 1.20
C SER A 74 3.91 -16.73 1.97
N VAL A 75 4.21 -16.86 3.26
CA VAL A 75 4.64 -15.72 4.10
C VAL A 75 5.95 -15.12 3.57
N SER A 76 6.83 -15.93 2.99
CA SER A 76 8.08 -15.46 2.36
C SER A 76 7.79 -14.57 1.16
N ASP A 77 6.81 -14.95 0.32
CA ASP A 77 6.39 -14.12 -0.82
C ASP A 77 5.78 -12.79 -0.35
N LEU A 78 4.97 -12.83 0.72
CA LEU A 78 4.42 -11.63 1.32
C LEU A 78 5.53 -10.68 1.81
N ARG A 79 6.59 -11.21 2.44
CA ARG A 79 7.76 -10.41 2.84
C ARG A 79 8.45 -9.79 1.64
N LEU A 80 8.67 -10.57 0.57
CA LEU A 80 9.27 -10.07 -0.66
C LEU A 80 8.45 -8.91 -1.25
N VAL A 81 7.13 -9.08 -1.36
CA VAL A 81 6.22 -8.04 -1.83
C VAL A 81 6.31 -6.78 -0.96
N CYS A 82 6.35 -6.92 0.37
CA CYS A 82 6.51 -5.79 1.27
C CYS A 82 7.88 -5.08 1.11
N PHE A 83 8.97 -5.83 0.93
CA PHE A 83 10.30 -5.24 0.69
C PHE A 83 10.39 -4.53 -0.66
N MET A 84 9.87 -5.14 -1.72
CA MET A 84 9.80 -4.50 -3.04
C MET A 84 8.90 -3.26 -2.99
N GLY A 85 7.79 -3.34 -2.27
CA GLY A 85 6.90 -2.23 -2.00
C GLY A 85 7.61 -1.07 -1.29
N LEU A 86 8.39 -1.36 -0.24
CA LEU A 86 9.19 -0.35 0.45
C LEU A 86 10.22 0.28 -0.50
N GLY A 87 10.88 -0.52 -1.33
CA GLY A 87 11.80 -0.01 -2.36
C GLY A 87 11.10 0.96 -3.32
N LEU A 88 9.90 0.62 -3.78
CA LEU A 88 9.10 1.51 -4.63
C LEU A 88 8.69 2.79 -3.92
N LEU A 89 8.38 2.76 -2.62
CA LEU A 89 8.05 3.95 -1.83
C LEU A 89 9.26 4.86 -1.64
N ILE A 90 10.44 4.29 -1.38
CA ILE A 90 11.70 5.05 -1.32
C ILE A 90 11.95 5.74 -2.67
N ILE A 91 11.87 5.00 -3.77
CA ILE A 91 12.02 5.57 -5.12
C ILE A 91 10.98 6.66 -5.36
N ASN A 92 9.73 6.47 -4.95
CA ASN A 92 8.67 7.45 -5.09
C ASN A 92 8.96 8.76 -4.33
N GLU A 93 9.57 8.70 -3.14
CA GLU A 93 10.00 9.90 -2.41
C GLU A 93 11.19 10.60 -3.12
N TYR A 94 12.13 9.84 -3.67
CA TYR A 94 13.19 10.43 -4.51
C TYR A 94 12.65 11.07 -5.79
N LEU A 95 11.64 10.47 -6.43
CA LEU A 95 11.02 11.05 -7.63
C LEU A 95 10.25 12.34 -7.32
N GLN A 96 9.71 12.49 -6.11
CA GLN A 96 9.05 13.73 -5.69
C GLN A 96 10.00 14.92 -5.57
N LEU A 97 11.33 14.69 -5.50
CA LEU A 97 12.34 15.76 -5.56
C LEU A 97 12.47 16.38 -6.95
N ILE A 98 11.92 15.75 -7.99
CA ILE A 98 11.92 16.34 -9.33
C ILE A 98 11.10 17.65 -9.28
N PRO A 99 11.63 18.79 -9.78
CA PRO A 99 11.03 20.11 -9.61
C PRO A 99 9.56 20.22 -10.05
N PHE A 100 9.14 19.38 -11.00
CA PHE A 100 7.76 19.26 -11.45
C PHE A 100 6.76 18.95 -10.32
N PHE A 101 7.15 18.17 -9.31
CA PHE A 101 6.28 17.79 -8.19
C PHE A 101 6.28 18.81 -7.04
N GLY A 102 7.25 19.72 -7.00
CA GLY A 102 7.31 20.80 -6.00
C GLY A 102 7.38 20.34 -4.55
N ARG A 103 7.88 19.12 -4.28
CA ARG A 103 8.01 18.56 -2.93
C ARG A 103 9.47 18.34 -2.55
N THR A 104 9.75 18.48 -1.26
CA THR A 104 11.03 18.08 -0.66
C THR A 104 10.95 16.65 -0.17
N PHE A 105 12.11 16.01 0.01
CA PHE A 105 12.18 14.69 0.62
C PHE A 105 11.63 14.77 2.05
N ASP A 106 10.61 13.97 2.37
CA ASP A 106 9.96 13.95 3.68
C ASP A 106 10.22 12.62 4.40
N TYR A 107 11.00 12.68 5.48
CA TYR A 107 11.31 11.52 6.30
C TYR A 107 10.08 10.94 7.01
N PHE A 108 9.07 11.76 7.30
CA PHE A 108 7.82 11.29 7.88
C PHE A 108 7.02 10.49 6.86
N ASP A 109 7.01 10.89 5.59
CA ASP A 109 6.39 10.13 4.51
C ASP A 109 6.98 8.72 4.39
N LEU A 110 8.31 8.58 4.53
CA LEU A 110 8.98 7.28 4.56
C LEU A 110 8.70 6.49 5.86
N LEU A 111 8.70 7.14 7.02
CA LEU A 111 8.41 6.49 8.30
C LEU A 111 6.99 5.92 8.32
N PHE A 112 6.00 6.72 7.91
CA PHE A 112 4.61 6.29 7.84
C PHE A 112 4.38 5.26 6.74
N SER A 113 5.18 5.29 5.66
CA SER A 113 5.24 4.22 4.68
C SER A 113 5.66 2.89 5.32
N VAL A 114 6.72 2.88 6.13
CA VAL A 114 7.17 1.69 6.87
C VAL A 114 6.08 1.20 7.82
N ILE A 115 5.49 2.09 8.62
CA ILE A 115 4.41 1.75 9.55
C ILE A 115 3.23 1.10 8.82
N GLY A 116 2.76 1.69 7.72
CA GLY A 116 1.64 1.16 6.95
C GLY A 116 1.94 -0.20 6.33
N LEU A 117 3.17 -0.41 5.84
CA LEU A 117 3.62 -1.72 5.34
C LEU A 117 3.69 -2.77 6.45
N THR A 118 4.20 -2.42 7.64
CA THR A 118 4.25 -3.32 8.79
C THR A 118 2.85 -3.73 9.23
N VAL A 119 1.95 -2.75 9.40
CA VAL A 119 0.55 -3.03 9.76
C VAL A 119 -0.10 -3.90 8.69
N SER A 120 0.13 -3.59 7.41
CA SER A 120 -0.43 -4.36 6.31
C SER A 120 0.09 -5.79 6.24
N TYR A 121 1.37 -6.01 6.51
CA TYR A 121 1.94 -7.36 6.61
C TYR A 121 1.17 -8.21 7.62
N PHE A 122 0.93 -7.68 8.84
CA PHE A 122 0.19 -8.41 9.86
C PHE A 122 -1.27 -8.62 9.51
N VAL A 123 -1.96 -7.57 9.03
CA VAL A 123 -3.38 -7.65 8.67
C VAL A 123 -3.57 -8.62 7.51
N PHE A 124 -2.80 -8.49 6.43
CA PHE A 124 -2.89 -9.36 5.27
C PHE A 124 -2.55 -10.80 5.64
N SER A 125 -1.49 -11.04 6.40
CA SER A 125 -1.13 -12.39 6.87
C SER A 125 -2.25 -13.04 7.69
N GLY A 126 -2.87 -12.29 8.62
CA GLY A 126 -4.00 -12.77 9.40
C GLY A 126 -5.23 -13.09 8.54
N VAL A 127 -5.55 -12.23 7.56
CA VAL A 127 -6.64 -12.48 6.62
C VAL A 127 -6.32 -13.70 5.74
N TYR A 128 -5.10 -13.79 5.21
CA TYR A 128 -4.64 -14.89 4.36
C TYR A 128 -4.70 -16.24 5.08
N ALA A 129 -4.22 -16.31 6.32
CA ALA A 129 -4.25 -17.51 7.15
C ALA A 129 -5.69 -18.00 7.42
N ARG A 130 -6.61 -17.08 7.75
CA ARG A 130 -8.04 -17.40 7.92
C ARG A 130 -8.65 -17.99 6.65
N PHE A 131 -8.27 -17.46 5.49
CA PHE A 131 -8.74 -18.00 4.21
C PHE A 131 -8.17 -19.37 3.90
N MET A 132 -6.87 -19.59 4.14
CA MET A 132 -6.25 -20.90 3.92
C MET A 132 -6.87 -21.99 4.81
N TYR A 133 -7.04 -21.71 6.11
CA TYR A 133 -7.68 -22.63 7.05
C TYR A 133 -9.12 -22.99 6.64
N ARG A 134 -9.87 -22.03 6.07
CA ARG A 134 -11.25 -22.25 5.63
C ARG A 134 -11.39 -23.17 4.42
N TYR A 135 -10.39 -23.18 3.52
CA TYR A 135 -10.43 -23.97 2.28
C TYR A 135 -9.68 -25.30 2.39
N TYR A 136 -8.75 -25.42 3.32
CA TYR A 136 -8.02 -26.65 3.64
C TYR A 136 -8.01 -26.86 5.16
N PRO A 137 -9.16 -27.18 5.77
CA PRO A 137 -9.17 -27.68 7.15
C PRO A 137 -8.54 -29.07 7.15
N ASP A 138 -7.59 -29.31 8.06
CA ASP A 138 -6.96 -30.61 8.27
C ASP A 138 -7.98 -31.71 8.58
#